data_AF-A0A533TXG7-F1
#
_entry.id   AF-A0A533TXG7-F1
#
_cell.length_a   1.000
_cell.length_b   1.000
_cell.length_c   1.000
_cell.angle_alpha   90.00
_cell.angle_beta   90.00
_cell.angle_gamma   90.00
#
_symmetry.space_group_name_H-M   'P 1'
#
loop_
_entity.id
_entity.type
_entity.pdbx_description
1 polymer ?
#
loop_
_entity_poly.entity_id
_entity_poly.type
_entity_poly.pdbx_seq_one_letter_code
_entity_poly.pdbx_strand_id
1 'polypeptide(L)'
;MKENITQSVEPTGSGGRKIPYDWFDGLIPSNVHLGDNVYIASSYEFDMFFSDSNDAMVLGDASGCYDQATFVTTGKSRISVGRYAIVQGTMMICTEKITIGDYFMSSWGAIITDNYMGGNLPLHARRALLENISRSPERQMPFSEAAPVTIEDNVWIGFGALVLPGTCIGRGSIIGCKSVVSGVIPEYSVVAGNPGKILRKLDPSDIRH
;
A
#
# COMPACT_ATOMS: atom_id res chain seq x y z
N MET A 1 -13.05 -18.33 12.83
CA MET A 1 -11.78 -17.63 12.65
C MET A 1 -11.27 -18.07 11.29
N LYS A 2 -11.04 -17.16 10.33
CA LYS A 2 -10.57 -17.55 8.99
C LYS A 2 -9.13 -18.06 9.13
N GLU A 3 -8.83 -19.23 8.58
CA GLU A 3 -7.53 -19.91 8.73
C GLU A 3 -6.43 -19.20 7.93
N ASN A 4 -5.16 -19.39 8.32
CA ASN A 4 -3.99 -18.81 7.65
C ASN A 4 -3.89 -19.31 6.20
N ILE A 5 -3.58 -18.40 5.28
CA ILE A 5 -3.64 -18.70 3.84
C ILE A 5 -2.40 -19.41 3.33
N THR A 6 -1.25 -19.15 3.94
CA THR A 6 0.00 -19.85 3.62
C THR A 6 -0.09 -21.37 3.74
N GLN A 7 -1.02 -21.89 4.54
CA GLN A 7 -1.26 -23.33 4.67
C GLN A 7 -2.28 -23.89 3.66
N SER A 8 -3.00 -23.03 2.94
CA SER A 8 -4.15 -23.41 2.11
C SER A 8 -4.10 -22.91 0.66
N VAL A 9 -3.10 -22.10 0.25
CA VAL A 9 -2.95 -21.72 -1.16
C VAL A 9 -2.55 -22.89 -2.05
N GLU A 10 -3.32 -23.10 -3.12
CA GLU A 10 -3.04 -24.12 -4.13
C GLU A 10 -2.27 -23.51 -5.31
N PRO A 11 -1.08 -24.04 -5.67
CA PRO A 11 -0.37 -23.60 -6.87
C PRO A 11 -1.17 -23.91 -8.13
N THR A 12 -1.22 -22.98 -9.08
CA THR A 12 -1.82 -23.21 -10.40
C THR A 12 -0.76 -23.46 -11.45
N GLY A 13 -1.10 -24.22 -12.51
CA GLY A 13 -0.21 -24.42 -13.66
C GLY A 13 0.12 -23.13 -14.43
N SER A 14 -0.57 -22.02 -14.14
CA SER A 14 -0.37 -20.69 -14.72
C SER A 14 0.59 -19.79 -13.92
N GLY A 15 1.17 -20.29 -12.83
CA GLY A 15 2.18 -19.59 -12.02
C GLY A 15 1.61 -18.84 -10.80
N GLY A 16 0.31 -18.53 -10.77
CA GLY A 16 -0.35 -17.93 -9.61
C GLY A 16 -0.71 -18.94 -8.51
N ARG A 17 -1.31 -18.45 -7.43
CA ARG A 17 -1.88 -19.28 -6.35
C ARG A 17 -3.36 -18.95 -6.16
N LYS A 18 -4.19 -19.97 -5.97
CA LYS A 18 -5.62 -19.81 -5.70
C LYS A 18 -5.88 -19.90 -4.19
N ILE A 19 -6.78 -19.05 -3.70
CA ILE A 19 -7.29 -19.13 -2.33
C ILE A 19 -8.52 -20.04 -2.33
N PRO A 20 -8.56 -21.12 -1.53
CA PRO A 20 -9.74 -21.99 -1.46
C PRO A 20 -10.97 -21.24 -0.97
N TYR A 21 -12.11 -21.49 -1.62
CA TYR A 21 -13.40 -20.86 -1.29
C TYR A 21 -13.40 -19.33 -1.35
N ASP A 22 -12.47 -18.74 -2.09
CA ASP A 22 -12.50 -17.31 -2.38
C ASP A 22 -13.77 -16.96 -3.18
N TRP A 23 -14.37 -15.84 -2.84
CA TRP A 23 -15.58 -15.36 -3.52
C TRP A 23 -15.26 -14.72 -4.87
N PHE A 24 -14.02 -14.28 -5.05
CA PHE A 24 -13.49 -13.74 -6.30
C PHE A 24 -12.67 -14.81 -7.03
N ASP A 25 -12.92 -14.98 -8.33
CA ASP A 25 -12.17 -15.95 -9.16
C ASP A 25 -10.88 -15.33 -9.68
N GLY A 26 -10.00 -14.95 -8.75
CA GLY A 26 -8.69 -14.38 -9.02
C GLY A 26 -7.55 -15.30 -8.57
N LEU A 27 -6.33 -14.80 -8.73
CA LEU A 27 -5.10 -15.45 -8.29
C LEU A 27 -4.29 -14.47 -7.46
N ILE A 28 -3.59 -14.98 -6.45
CA ILE A 28 -2.43 -14.29 -5.89
C ILE A 28 -1.31 -14.43 -6.94
N PRO A 29 -0.74 -13.30 -7.44
CA PRO A 29 0.32 -13.36 -8.44
C PRO A 29 1.57 -14.14 -7.98
N SER A 30 2.30 -14.68 -8.96
CA SER A 30 3.50 -15.50 -8.74
C SER A 30 4.67 -14.70 -8.16
N ASN A 31 4.70 -13.40 -8.43
CA ASN A 31 5.71 -12.44 -8.01
C ASN A 31 5.37 -11.72 -6.69
N VAL A 32 4.39 -12.24 -5.95
CA VAL A 32 4.07 -11.85 -4.57
C VAL A 32 4.70 -12.88 -3.63
N HIS A 33 5.64 -12.48 -2.80
CA HIS A 33 6.31 -13.38 -1.85
C HIS A 33 5.62 -13.27 -0.49
N LEU A 34 5.13 -14.39 0.02
CA LEU A 34 4.42 -14.46 1.31
C LEU A 34 5.33 -15.16 2.32
N GLY A 35 5.60 -14.51 3.44
CA GLY A 35 6.25 -15.13 4.60
C GLY A 35 5.34 -16.13 5.31
N ASP A 36 5.80 -16.68 6.42
CA ASP A 36 5.05 -17.68 7.18
C ASP A 36 3.81 -17.08 7.84
N ASN A 37 2.70 -17.82 7.89
CA ASN A 37 1.45 -17.38 8.55
C ASN A 37 0.85 -16.07 7.99
N VAL A 38 1.09 -15.74 6.73
CA VAL A 38 0.41 -14.62 6.07
C VAL A 38 -1.07 -14.92 5.80
N TYR A 39 -1.91 -13.91 6.01
CA TYR A 39 -3.35 -13.92 5.71
C TYR A 39 -3.69 -12.93 4.59
N ILE A 40 -4.55 -13.32 3.65
CA ILE A 40 -4.99 -12.52 2.49
C ILE A 40 -6.51 -12.61 2.40
N ALA A 41 -7.28 -11.53 2.57
CA ALA A 41 -8.73 -11.72 2.69
C ALA A 41 -9.39 -12.24 1.40
N SER A 42 -8.84 -11.92 0.23
CA SER A 42 -9.29 -12.39 -1.07
C SER A 42 -8.21 -12.14 -2.14
N SER A 43 -8.22 -12.91 -3.22
CA SER A 43 -7.43 -12.63 -4.42
C SER A 43 -7.86 -11.35 -5.13
N TYR A 44 -9.05 -10.82 -4.82
CA TYR A 44 -9.51 -9.51 -5.29
C TYR A 44 -8.58 -8.36 -4.91
N GLU A 45 -7.81 -8.50 -3.83
CA GLU A 45 -6.82 -7.48 -3.40
C GLU A 45 -5.74 -7.22 -4.46
N PHE A 46 -5.57 -8.15 -5.41
CA PHE A 46 -4.61 -8.11 -6.51
C PHE A 46 -5.23 -7.85 -7.89
N ASP A 47 -6.53 -7.48 -7.98
CA ASP A 47 -7.22 -7.26 -9.26
C ASP A 47 -6.56 -6.15 -10.11
N MET A 48 -5.90 -5.18 -9.47
CA MET A 48 -5.15 -4.10 -10.11
C MET A 48 -3.62 -4.24 -9.97
N PHE A 49 -3.14 -5.48 -9.80
CA PHE A 49 -1.72 -5.76 -9.61
C PHE A 49 -1.02 -6.07 -10.95
N PHE A 50 -0.40 -5.05 -11.56
CA PHE A 50 0.20 -5.14 -12.90
C PHE A 50 1.72 -4.87 -12.92
N SER A 51 2.43 -5.09 -11.81
CA SER A 51 3.89 -5.01 -11.81
C SER A 51 4.52 -6.26 -12.44
N ASP A 52 5.44 -6.04 -13.38
CA ASP A 52 6.26 -7.05 -14.07
C ASP A 52 7.56 -7.36 -13.30
N SER A 53 7.72 -6.83 -12.09
CA SER A 53 8.86 -7.16 -11.23
C SER A 53 8.79 -8.62 -10.77
N ASN A 54 9.93 -9.33 -10.73
CA ASN A 54 9.99 -10.72 -10.21
C ASN A 54 9.62 -10.81 -8.72
N ASP A 55 9.84 -9.73 -7.99
CA ASP A 55 9.54 -9.51 -6.59
C ASP A 55 8.76 -8.20 -6.49
N ALA A 56 7.57 -8.21 -7.08
CA ALA A 56 6.65 -7.08 -7.11
C ALA A 56 6.08 -6.78 -5.72
N MET A 57 5.90 -7.82 -4.89
CA MET A 57 5.50 -7.62 -3.50
C MET A 57 6.13 -8.63 -2.56
N VAL A 58 6.47 -8.20 -1.35
CA VAL A 58 6.87 -9.07 -0.24
C VAL A 58 5.99 -8.74 0.96
N LEU A 59 5.39 -9.75 1.58
CA LEU A 59 4.71 -9.67 2.87
C LEU A 59 5.48 -10.52 3.88
N GLY A 60 5.97 -9.90 4.95
CA GLY A 60 6.67 -10.60 6.02
C GLY A 60 5.78 -11.53 6.84
N ASP A 61 6.41 -12.34 7.67
CA ASP A 61 5.75 -13.34 8.51
C ASP A 61 4.66 -12.73 9.42
N ALA A 62 3.59 -13.49 9.62
CA ALA A 62 2.45 -13.15 10.47
C ALA A 62 1.80 -11.80 10.14
N SER A 63 1.96 -11.33 8.90
CA SER A 63 1.28 -10.16 8.37
C SER A 63 -0.02 -10.54 7.67
N GLY A 64 -0.91 -9.58 7.45
CA GLY A 64 -2.11 -9.85 6.69
C GLY A 64 -2.73 -8.65 6.01
N CYS A 65 -3.44 -8.96 4.93
CA CYS A 65 -4.27 -8.06 4.16
C CYS A 65 -5.73 -8.37 4.45
N TYR A 66 -6.48 -7.35 4.87
CA TYR A 66 -7.83 -7.48 5.40
C TYR A 66 -8.78 -6.52 4.70
N ASP A 67 -10.06 -6.90 4.64
CA ASP A 67 -11.18 -6.01 4.33
C ASP A 67 -10.99 -5.17 3.06
N GLN A 68 -10.65 -5.83 1.95
CA GLN A 68 -10.43 -5.19 0.64
C GLN A 68 -9.23 -4.23 0.61
N ALA A 69 -8.12 -4.61 1.25
CA ALA A 69 -6.84 -4.01 0.91
C ALA A 69 -6.65 -4.07 -0.62
N THR A 70 -6.14 -3.02 -1.24
CA THR A 70 -6.05 -2.95 -2.70
C THR A 70 -4.66 -2.53 -3.11
N PHE A 71 -4.02 -3.32 -3.95
CA PHE A 71 -2.68 -3.05 -4.47
C PHE A 71 -2.76 -2.66 -5.94
N VAL A 72 -2.58 -1.38 -6.23
CA VAL A 72 -2.50 -0.84 -7.58
C VAL A 72 -1.03 -0.74 -7.95
N THR A 73 -0.56 -1.62 -8.83
CA THR A 73 0.86 -1.68 -9.24
C THR A 73 0.99 -1.59 -10.76
N THR A 74 2.15 -1.11 -11.23
CA THR A 74 2.43 -0.97 -12.67
C THR A 74 3.94 -1.04 -12.93
N GLY A 75 4.33 -1.31 -14.18
CA GLY A 75 5.72 -1.28 -14.61
C GLY A 75 6.58 -2.24 -13.78
N LYS A 76 7.65 -1.73 -13.16
CA LYS A 76 8.53 -2.54 -12.29
C LYS A 76 8.42 -2.16 -10.82
N SER A 77 7.23 -1.75 -10.38
CA SER A 77 7.01 -1.27 -9.02
C SER A 77 7.13 -2.38 -7.97
N ARG A 78 7.47 -1.99 -6.73
CA ARG A 78 7.77 -2.91 -5.63
C ARG A 78 7.14 -2.46 -4.32
N ILE A 79 6.38 -3.34 -3.70
CA ILE A 79 5.83 -3.14 -2.36
C ILE A 79 6.51 -4.10 -1.38
N SER A 80 7.09 -3.58 -0.30
CA SER A 80 7.64 -4.41 0.78
C SER A 80 6.90 -4.08 2.07
N VAL A 81 6.34 -5.10 2.71
CA VAL A 81 5.73 -4.98 4.04
C VAL A 81 6.44 -5.94 4.98
N GLY A 82 6.87 -5.42 6.14
CA GLY A 82 7.52 -6.19 7.18
C GLY A 82 6.64 -7.25 7.83
N ARG A 83 7.13 -7.78 8.94
CA ARG A 83 6.48 -8.82 9.75
C ARG A 83 5.46 -8.21 10.70
N TYR A 84 4.49 -9.01 11.12
CA TYR A 84 3.45 -8.62 12.09
C TYR A 84 2.67 -7.37 11.67
N ALA A 85 2.45 -7.20 10.37
CA ALA A 85 1.78 -6.04 9.81
C ALA A 85 0.31 -6.33 9.50
N ILE A 86 -0.57 -5.37 9.81
CA ILE A 86 -1.99 -5.43 9.49
C ILE A 86 -2.33 -4.34 8.48
N VAL A 87 -2.64 -4.76 7.25
CA VAL A 87 -3.08 -3.86 6.17
C VAL A 87 -4.59 -4.01 6.02
N GLN A 88 -5.35 -3.11 6.67
CA GLN A 88 -6.81 -3.22 6.72
C GLN A 88 -7.49 -2.18 5.82
N GLY A 89 -8.19 -2.65 4.78
CA GLY A 89 -8.96 -1.82 3.85
C GLY A 89 -8.19 -0.63 3.27
N THR A 90 -6.87 -0.81 3.10
CA THR A 90 -5.93 0.23 2.68
C THR A 90 -5.64 0.08 1.19
N MET A 91 -5.66 1.19 0.46
CA MET A 91 -5.26 1.23 -0.94
C MET A 91 -3.81 1.68 -1.06
N MET A 92 -2.97 0.87 -1.70
CA MET A 92 -1.59 1.22 -2.03
C MET A 92 -1.47 1.44 -3.54
N ILE A 93 -1.06 2.63 -3.96
CA ILE A 93 -0.79 2.97 -5.36
C ILE A 93 0.72 3.09 -5.52
N CYS A 94 1.32 2.11 -6.20
CA CYS A 94 2.77 1.98 -6.30
C CYS A 94 3.22 1.90 -7.75
N THR A 95 3.96 2.91 -8.21
CA THR A 95 4.56 2.96 -9.55
C THR A 95 6.07 2.78 -9.53
N GLU A 96 6.72 2.93 -8.37
CA GLU A 96 8.14 2.66 -8.17
C GLU A 96 8.38 1.82 -6.92
N LYS A 97 8.15 2.37 -5.72
CA LYS A 97 8.48 1.70 -4.47
C LYS A 97 7.71 2.23 -3.27
N ILE A 98 7.09 1.31 -2.52
CA ILE A 98 6.56 1.55 -1.17
C ILE A 98 7.21 0.54 -0.21
N THR A 99 7.82 1.04 0.86
CA THR A 99 8.46 0.22 1.90
C THR A 99 7.79 0.47 3.24
N ILE A 100 7.36 -0.61 3.91
CA ILE A 100 6.68 -0.60 5.19
C ILE A 100 7.43 -1.56 6.14
N GLY A 101 7.75 -1.07 7.32
CA GLY A 101 8.46 -1.80 8.37
C GLY A 101 7.63 -2.87 9.09
N ASP A 102 8.24 -3.46 10.12
CA ASP A 102 7.60 -4.43 11.00
C ASP A 102 6.56 -3.77 11.92
N TYR A 103 5.57 -4.52 12.41
CA TYR A 103 4.55 -4.05 13.36
C TYR A 103 3.72 -2.87 12.84
N PHE A 104 3.56 -2.76 11.52
CA PHE A 104 2.75 -1.74 10.89
C PHE A 104 1.25 -2.04 11.06
N MET A 105 0.44 -0.99 11.23
CA MET A 105 -1.00 -1.11 11.16
C MET A 105 -1.61 0.03 10.35
N SER A 106 -2.56 -0.28 9.48
CA SER A 106 -3.42 0.72 8.85
C SER A 106 -4.89 0.38 9.02
N SER A 107 -5.72 1.42 9.06
CA SER A 107 -7.17 1.30 9.15
C SER A 107 -7.86 1.61 7.82
N TRP A 108 -9.11 1.19 7.70
CA TRP A 108 -9.92 1.32 6.48
C TRP A 108 -9.89 2.71 5.84
N GLY A 109 -9.85 2.69 4.51
CA GLY A 109 -9.90 3.88 3.66
C GLY A 109 -8.58 4.66 3.65
N ALA A 110 -7.54 4.21 4.37
CA ALA A 110 -6.22 4.79 4.23
C ALA A 110 -5.70 4.60 2.79
N ILE A 111 -4.97 5.59 2.30
CA ILE A 111 -4.34 5.58 0.98
C ILE A 111 -2.85 5.87 1.15
N ILE A 112 -2.01 5.03 0.56
CA ILE A 112 -0.56 5.22 0.51
C ILE A 112 -0.15 5.25 -0.96
N THR A 113 0.48 6.34 -1.41
CA THR A 113 0.86 6.47 -2.82
C THR A 113 2.26 7.03 -2.97
N ASP A 114 3.06 6.44 -3.86
CA ASP A 114 4.37 6.95 -4.30
C ASP A 114 4.26 7.82 -5.57
N ASN A 115 3.05 8.05 -6.07
CA ASN A 115 2.86 8.77 -7.32
C ASN A 115 1.60 9.66 -7.35
N TYR A 116 1.60 10.64 -8.26
CA TYR A 116 0.42 11.40 -8.65
C TYR A 116 0.03 11.08 -10.09
N MET A 117 -1.27 10.97 -10.34
CA MET A 117 -1.78 10.81 -11.70
C MET A 117 -1.75 12.16 -12.46
N GLY A 118 -1.45 12.12 -13.75
CA GLY A 118 -1.56 13.25 -14.68
C GLY A 118 -0.26 13.66 -15.38
N GLY A 119 0.86 13.03 -15.03
CA GLY A 119 2.17 13.34 -15.59
C GLY A 119 2.71 14.72 -15.17
N ASN A 120 4.00 14.95 -15.41
CA ASN A 120 4.64 16.24 -15.17
C ASN A 120 4.35 17.23 -16.32
N LEU A 121 3.06 17.51 -16.55
CA LEU A 121 2.59 18.31 -17.68
C LEU A 121 2.30 19.77 -17.29
N PRO A 122 2.62 20.73 -18.17
CA PRO A 122 2.20 22.12 -17.98
C PRO A 122 0.67 22.23 -18.07
N LEU A 123 0.09 23.25 -17.41
CA LEU A 123 -1.35 23.44 -17.30
C LEU A 123 -2.09 23.36 -18.65
N HIS A 124 -1.53 23.96 -19.70
CA HIS A 124 -2.14 24.00 -21.03
C HIS A 124 -2.20 22.62 -21.72
N ALA A 125 -1.33 21.67 -21.35
CA ALA A 125 -1.31 20.33 -21.93
C ALA A 125 -2.30 19.37 -21.24
N ARG A 126 -2.77 19.69 -20.02
CA ARG A 126 -3.69 18.81 -19.25
C ARG A 126 -5.01 18.57 -19.97
N ARG A 127 -5.57 19.60 -20.59
CA ARG A 127 -6.83 19.47 -21.34
C ARG A 127 -6.68 18.53 -22.53
N ALA A 128 -5.64 18.72 -23.33
CA ALA A 128 -5.36 17.87 -24.49
C ALA A 128 -5.13 16.40 -24.06
N LEU A 129 -4.40 16.19 -22.96
CA LEU A 129 -4.22 14.85 -22.37
C LEU A 129 -5.57 14.18 -22.07
N LEU A 130 -6.47 14.87 -21.38
CA LEU A 130 -7.80 14.35 -21.02
C LEU A 130 -8.68 14.08 -22.24
N GLU A 131 -8.67 14.97 -23.24
CA GLU A 131 -9.42 14.79 -24.49
C GLU A 131 -8.93 13.56 -25.26
N ASN A 132 -7.62 13.36 -25.33
CA ASN A 132 -7.02 12.22 -26.02
C ASN A 132 -7.31 10.89 -25.30
N ILE A 133 -7.10 10.83 -23.99
CA ILE A 133 -7.25 9.58 -23.23
C ILE A 133 -8.71 9.16 -23.08
N SER A 134 -9.64 10.12 -23.03
CA SER A 134 -11.07 9.81 -23.02
C SER A 134 -11.54 9.11 -24.32
N ARG A 135 -10.76 9.24 -25.39
CA ARG A 135 -11.03 8.65 -26.71
C ARG A 135 -10.10 7.49 -27.05
N SER A 136 -9.01 7.28 -26.30
CA SER A 136 -8.12 6.15 -26.55
C SER A 136 -8.78 4.83 -26.11
N PRO A 137 -8.55 3.71 -26.81
CA PRO A 137 -9.03 2.40 -26.40
C PRO A 137 -8.55 2.02 -24.99
N GLU A 138 -7.33 2.40 -24.64
CA GLU A 138 -6.68 2.01 -23.38
C GLU A 138 -7.16 2.83 -22.18
N ARG A 139 -7.62 4.07 -22.39
CA ARG A 139 -8.09 5.01 -21.35
C ARG A 139 -7.12 5.18 -20.16
N GLN A 140 -5.81 5.04 -20.40
CA GLN A 140 -4.78 5.09 -19.36
C GLN A 140 -4.27 6.51 -19.13
N MET A 141 -4.31 6.98 -17.89
CA MET A 141 -3.64 8.21 -17.47
C MET A 141 -2.15 7.98 -17.22
N PRO A 142 -1.27 8.89 -17.65
CA PRO A 142 0.14 8.82 -17.29
C PRO A 142 0.34 9.13 -15.81
N PHE A 143 1.32 8.46 -15.22
CA PHE A 143 1.84 8.78 -13.89
C PHE A 143 2.86 9.92 -13.98
N SER A 144 2.98 10.69 -12.89
CA SER A 144 4.08 11.64 -12.69
C SER A 144 5.39 10.91 -12.39
N GLU A 145 6.47 11.67 -12.23
CA GLU A 145 7.68 11.14 -11.62
C GLU A 145 7.36 10.59 -10.23
N ALA A 146 7.76 9.35 -9.98
CA ALA A 146 7.50 8.70 -8.70
C ALA A 146 8.40 9.28 -7.61
N ALA A 147 7.88 9.26 -6.39
CA ALA A 147 8.61 9.61 -5.19
C ALA A 147 8.33 8.51 -4.16
N PRO A 148 9.27 7.57 -3.95
CA PRO A 148 9.09 6.43 -3.05
C PRO A 148 8.60 6.82 -1.65
N VAL A 149 7.76 5.97 -1.08
CA VAL A 149 7.27 6.13 0.30
C VAL A 149 7.97 5.13 1.21
N THR A 150 8.44 5.62 2.35
CA THR A 150 9.02 4.79 3.42
C THR A 150 8.22 4.97 4.70
N ILE A 151 7.76 3.87 5.28
CA ILE A 151 7.08 3.82 6.56
C ILE A 151 7.91 2.88 7.43
N GLU A 152 8.49 3.39 8.50
CA GLU A 152 9.31 2.60 9.41
C GLU A 152 8.46 1.72 10.34
N ASP A 153 9.14 0.98 11.22
CA ASP A 153 8.49 0.01 12.10
C ASP A 153 7.51 0.67 13.09
N ASN A 154 6.50 -0.09 13.50
CA ASN A 154 5.56 0.27 14.55
C ASN A 154 4.77 1.57 14.24
N VAL A 155 4.49 1.84 12.97
CA VAL A 155 3.69 2.98 12.54
C VAL A 155 2.22 2.59 12.46
N TRP A 156 1.34 3.47 12.96
CA TRP A 156 -0.11 3.34 12.80
C TRP A 156 -0.69 4.43 11.90
N ILE A 157 -1.43 4.01 10.87
CA ILE A 157 -2.20 4.89 9.98
C ILE A 157 -3.69 4.77 10.27
N GLY A 158 -4.30 5.85 10.76
CA GLY A 158 -5.72 5.92 11.08
C GLY A 158 -6.63 5.96 9.84
N PHE A 159 -7.93 5.81 10.10
CA PHE A 159 -8.98 5.73 9.08
C PHE A 159 -8.93 6.88 8.08
N GLY A 160 -8.95 6.57 6.79
CA GLY A 160 -9.04 7.58 5.74
C GLY A 160 -7.83 8.52 5.62
N ALA A 161 -6.70 8.22 6.27
CA ALA A 161 -5.50 9.02 6.14
C ALA A 161 -4.84 8.83 4.76
N LEU A 162 -4.25 9.89 4.22
CA LEU A 162 -3.56 9.91 2.93
C LEU A 162 -2.07 10.18 3.15
N VAL A 163 -1.24 9.23 2.76
CA VAL A 163 0.23 9.34 2.71
C VAL A 163 0.63 9.69 1.27
N LEU A 164 1.20 10.87 1.10
CA LEU A 164 1.55 11.43 -0.20
C LEU A 164 2.91 10.90 -0.72
N PRO A 165 3.20 11.07 -2.03
CA PRO A 165 4.47 10.66 -2.61
C PRO A 165 5.67 11.30 -1.91
N GLY A 166 6.75 10.54 -1.74
CA GLY A 166 8.00 10.97 -1.11
C GLY A 166 7.95 11.04 0.42
N THR A 167 6.86 10.60 1.04
CA THR A 167 6.72 10.66 2.51
C THR A 167 7.61 9.61 3.19
N CYS A 168 8.32 10.04 4.22
CA CYS A 168 9.04 9.16 5.15
C CYS A 168 8.40 9.28 6.54
N ILE A 169 7.79 8.20 7.04
CA ILE A 169 7.19 8.18 8.38
C ILE A 169 8.10 7.42 9.33
N GLY A 170 8.67 8.14 10.30
CA GLY A 170 9.58 7.58 11.29
C GLY A 170 8.89 6.65 12.28
N ARG A 171 9.68 5.72 12.81
CA ARG A 171 9.27 4.64 13.71
C ARG A 171 8.35 5.08 14.83
N GLY A 172 7.36 4.25 15.16
CA GLY A 172 6.48 4.50 16.30
C GLY A 172 5.51 5.67 16.11
N SER A 173 5.44 6.28 14.92
CA SER A 173 4.54 7.42 14.68
C SER A 173 3.10 6.99 14.46
N ILE A 174 2.17 7.85 14.83
CA ILE A 174 0.73 7.67 14.64
C ILE A 174 0.22 8.78 13.71
N ILE A 175 -0.39 8.38 12.61
CA ILE A 175 -1.08 9.27 11.69
C ILE A 175 -2.57 9.22 12.01
N GLY A 176 -3.12 10.32 12.51
CA GLY A 176 -4.53 10.43 12.87
C GLY A 176 -5.47 10.28 11.67
N CYS A 177 -6.71 9.90 11.95
CA CYS A 177 -7.73 9.70 10.93
C CYS A 177 -7.92 10.94 10.04
N LYS A 178 -8.18 10.73 8.74
CA LYS A 178 -8.41 11.75 7.71
C LYS A 178 -7.28 12.78 7.56
N SER A 179 -6.07 12.44 8.00
CA SER A 179 -4.91 13.32 7.87
C SER A 179 -4.30 13.19 6.48
N VAL A 180 -3.73 14.29 5.95
CA VAL A 180 -2.95 14.27 4.72
C VAL A 180 -1.50 14.58 5.07
N VAL A 181 -0.60 13.61 4.92
CA VAL A 181 0.79 13.72 5.35
C VAL A 181 1.76 13.68 4.17
N SER A 182 2.78 14.52 4.24
CA SER A 182 3.85 14.63 3.25
C SER A 182 5.19 14.95 3.91
N GLY A 183 6.28 14.64 3.21
CA GLY A 183 7.64 14.92 3.65
C GLY A 183 8.14 13.97 4.74
N VAL A 184 9.04 14.44 5.59
CA VAL A 184 9.65 13.63 6.65
C VAL A 184 8.92 13.85 7.97
N ILE A 185 8.28 12.80 8.48
CA ILE A 185 7.69 12.76 9.82
C ILE A 185 8.73 12.10 10.74
N PRO A 186 9.27 12.81 11.74
CA PRO A 186 10.27 12.22 12.63
C PRO A 186 9.64 11.13 13.52
N GLU A 187 10.45 10.22 14.03
CA GLU A 187 10.01 9.12 14.92
C GLU A 187 9.14 9.58 16.10
N TYR A 188 8.28 8.68 16.56
CA TYR A 188 7.39 8.87 17.71
C TYR A 188 6.50 10.11 17.59
N SER A 189 6.08 10.48 16.38
CA SER A 189 5.21 11.65 16.18
C SER A 189 3.74 11.26 16.17
N VAL A 190 2.89 12.10 16.76
CA VAL A 190 1.44 12.07 16.50
C VAL A 190 1.13 13.18 15.51
N VAL A 191 0.63 12.82 14.33
CA VAL A 191 0.30 13.76 13.25
C VAL A 191 -1.20 13.78 13.03
N ALA A 192 -1.81 14.97 12.87
CA ALA A 192 -3.21 15.07 12.49
C ALA A 192 -3.49 16.26 11.55
N GLY A 193 -4.57 16.16 10.77
CA GLY A 193 -5.13 17.25 9.99
C GLY A 193 -4.78 17.24 8.50
N ASN A 194 -5.33 18.20 7.76
CA ASN A 194 -5.07 18.42 6.34
C ASN A 194 -4.79 19.93 6.10
N PRO A 195 -3.54 20.35 5.87
CA PRO A 195 -2.33 19.51 5.86
C PRO A 195 -1.99 18.98 7.27
N GLY A 196 -1.41 17.79 7.33
CA GLY A 196 -1.00 17.14 8.57
C GLY A 196 0.05 17.93 9.33
N LYS A 197 -0.14 18.08 10.64
CA LYS A 197 0.81 18.74 11.55
C LYS A 197 1.15 17.80 12.70
N ILE A 198 2.41 17.82 13.12
CA ILE A 198 2.85 17.13 14.34
C ILE A 198 2.18 17.84 15.52
N LEU A 199 1.31 17.12 16.21
CA LEU A 199 0.61 17.62 17.39
C LEU A 199 1.47 17.48 18.64
N ARG A 200 2.16 16.35 18.76
CA ARG A 200 3.04 16.03 19.89
C ARG A 200 4.00 14.90 19.53
N LYS A 201 4.97 14.68 20.41
CA LYS A 201 5.79 13.46 20.44
C LYS A 201 5.19 12.47 21.44
N LEU A 202 5.33 11.19 21.13
CA LEU A 202 5.13 10.08 22.06
C LEU A 202 6.43 9.91 22.85
N ASP A 203 6.30 9.59 24.13
CA ASP A 203 7.44 9.13 24.91
C ASP A 203 7.66 7.65 24.58
N PRO A 204 8.86 7.23 24.14
CA PRO A 204 9.15 5.81 23.91
C PRO A 204 8.90 4.93 25.15
N SER A 205 8.95 5.50 26.36
CA SER A 205 8.67 4.78 27.61
C SER A 205 7.17 4.54 27.88
N ASP A 206 6.28 5.25 27.17
CA ASP A 206 4.83 5.00 27.22
C ASP A 206 4.43 3.74 26.43
N ILE A 207 5.33 3.20 25.61
CA ILE A 207 5.17 1.95 24.84
C ILE A 207 5.48 0.78 25.77
N ARG A 208 4.64 0.53 26.77
CA ARG A 208 4.83 -0.64 27.65
C ARG A 208 4.47 -1.93 26.90
N HIS A 209 5.38 -2.91 27.01
CA HIS A 209 5.32 -4.27 26.48
C HIS A 209 4.03 -5.02 26.81
#